data_AF-A0A550CCC5-F1
#
_entry.id   AF-A0A550CCC5-F1
#
_cell.length_a   1.000
_cell.length_b   1.000
_cell.length_c   1.000
_cell.angle_alpha   90.00
_cell.angle_beta   90.00
_cell.angle_gamma   90.00
#
_symmetry.space_group_name_H-M   'P 1'
#
loop_
_entity.id
_entity.type
_entity.pdbx_description
1 polymer ?
#
loop_
_entity_poly.entity_id
_entity_poly.type
_entity_poly.pdbx_seq_one_letter_code
_entity_poly.pdbx_strand_id
1 'polypeptide(L)'
;MPSFPTIISLLAAVAPALATNAKRGLAYSDKTPLDDIAVAKGDGGAASWVYTWQTLPADQIKNSGLEFVPMQHDRTGVADLASNLAGLGAKVVLGFNEPERADQSNIPVAEAVQFYKDTFAPLKDSGIRIGAPAVSAAPEGQQWIKDFMDQCGDACGVDFVPLHWYGDGAQYFLDYVTEFHGWFSLPIWVTGAHLRPVSNL
;
A
#
# COMPACT_ATOMS: atom_id res chain seq x y z
N MET A 1 -30.06 -22.14 61.98
CA MET A 1 -29.80 -20.90 61.21
C MET A 1 -29.41 -21.32 59.81
N PRO A 2 -30.07 -20.86 58.73
CA PRO A 2 -29.75 -21.33 57.39
C PRO A 2 -28.52 -20.60 56.84
N SER A 3 -27.62 -21.34 56.22
CA SER A 3 -26.46 -20.83 55.48
C SER A 3 -26.88 -20.40 54.07
N PHE A 4 -26.61 -19.14 53.71
CA PHE A 4 -26.74 -18.68 52.33
C PHE A 4 -25.40 -18.86 51.59
N PRO A 5 -25.39 -19.36 50.35
CA PRO A 5 -24.18 -19.43 49.55
C PRO A 5 -23.90 -18.06 48.93
N THR A 6 -22.69 -17.55 49.10
CA THR A 6 -22.20 -16.35 48.39
C THR A 6 -21.90 -16.73 46.95
N ILE A 7 -22.71 -16.24 46.00
CA ILE A 7 -22.42 -16.34 44.57
C ILE A 7 -21.37 -15.28 44.24
N ILE A 8 -20.14 -15.70 43.96
CA ILE A 8 -19.11 -14.83 43.38
C ILE A 8 -19.40 -14.73 41.88
N SER A 9 -20.02 -13.64 41.44
CA SER A 9 -20.10 -13.29 40.02
C SER A 9 -18.72 -12.83 39.56
N LEU A 10 -18.05 -13.67 38.77
CA LEU A 10 -16.84 -13.31 38.06
C LEU A 10 -17.23 -12.42 36.87
N LEU A 11 -17.07 -11.11 36.98
CA LEU A 11 -17.07 -10.24 35.79
C LEU A 11 -15.79 -10.52 35.01
N ALA A 12 -15.91 -11.27 33.90
CA ALA A 12 -14.85 -11.31 32.91
C ALA A 12 -14.74 -9.91 32.28
N ALA A 13 -13.61 -9.24 32.51
CA ALA A 13 -13.27 -8.02 31.79
C ALA A 13 -13.10 -8.38 30.30
N VAL A 14 -14.08 -8.05 29.48
CA VAL A 14 -13.94 -8.12 28.02
C VAL A 14 -13.01 -6.98 27.64
N ALA A 15 -11.75 -7.29 27.34
CA ALA A 15 -10.84 -6.32 26.75
C ALA A 15 -11.47 -5.82 25.43
N PRO A 16 -11.54 -4.50 25.19
CA PRO A 16 -12.08 -4.00 23.93
C PRO A 16 -11.22 -4.55 22.79
N ALA A 17 -11.86 -5.17 21.79
CA ALA A 17 -11.17 -5.50 20.56
C ALA A 17 -10.59 -4.20 19.97
N LEU A 18 -9.28 -4.17 19.71
CA LEU A 18 -8.63 -3.05 19.04
C LEU A 18 -9.34 -2.80 17.71
N ALA A 19 -9.87 -1.58 17.53
CA ALA A 19 -10.50 -1.18 16.28
C ALA A 19 -9.45 -1.19 15.16
N THR A 20 -9.78 -1.78 14.01
CA THR A 20 -8.93 -1.76 12.81
C THR A 20 -8.69 -0.31 12.38
N ASN A 21 -7.45 0.01 12.02
CA ASN A 21 -7.11 1.32 11.48
C ASN A 21 -7.10 1.22 9.96
N ALA A 22 -8.10 1.83 9.32
CA ALA A 22 -8.27 1.80 7.87
C ALA A 22 -7.06 2.33 7.06
N LYS A 23 -6.13 3.06 7.70
CA LYS A 23 -4.93 3.61 7.05
C LYS A 23 -3.70 2.73 7.21
N ARG A 24 -3.71 1.71 8.07
CA ARG A 24 -2.55 0.83 8.30
C ARG A 24 -2.62 -0.39 7.39
N GLY A 25 -1.54 -0.60 6.65
CA GLY A 25 -1.37 -1.74 5.77
C GLY A 25 -0.10 -2.53 6.07
N LEU A 26 -0.04 -3.74 5.53
CA LEU A 26 1.12 -4.62 5.60
C LEU A 26 1.76 -4.78 4.21
N ALA A 27 3.03 -4.42 4.09
CA ALA A 27 3.88 -4.80 2.96
C ALA A 27 4.43 -6.21 3.24
N TYR A 28 3.91 -7.25 2.58
CA TYR A 28 4.21 -8.64 2.92
C TYR A 28 4.97 -9.34 1.79
N SER A 29 6.12 -9.93 2.12
CA SER A 29 6.89 -10.77 1.19
C SER A 29 6.71 -12.25 1.53
N ASP A 30 6.91 -13.13 0.56
CA ASP A 30 6.93 -14.59 0.75
C ASP A 30 8.04 -15.07 1.72
N LYS A 31 9.01 -14.21 2.01
CA LYS A 31 10.06 -14.41 3.01
C LYS A 31 9.67 -13.94 4.41
N THR A 32 8.54 -13.26 4.56
CA THR A 32 8.03 -12.74 5.82
C THR A 32 7.36 -13.89 6.60
N PRO A 33 7.79 -14.18 7.84
CA PRO A 33 7.20 -15.29 8.59
C PRO A 33 5.71 -15.05 8.90
N LEU A 34 4.94 -16.14 9.03
CA LEU A 34 3.47 -16.11 9.10
C LEU A 34 2.93 -15.43 10.38
N ASP A 35 3.73 -15.42 11.45
CA ASP A 35 3.44 -14.76 12.71
C ASP A 35 3.33 -13.23 12.57
N ASP A 36 4.01 -12.62 11.60
CA ASP A 36 3.92 -11.18 11.34
C ASP A 36 2.51 -10.75 10.92
N ILE A 37 1.70 -11.62 10.31
CA ILE A 37 0.28 -11.31 10.00
C ILE A 37 -0.53 -11.22 11.30
N ALA A 38 -0.30 -12.14 12.23
CA ALA A 38 -0.97 -12.13 13.53
C ALA A 38 -0.55 -10.90 14.36
N VAL A 39 0.72 -10.52 14.30
CA VAL A 39 1.25 -9.30 14.94
C VAL A 39 0.66 -8.04 14.28
N ALA A 40 0.66 -7.96 12.95
CA ALA A 40 0.12 -6.81 12.21
C ALA A 40 -1.40 -6.60 12.44
N LYS A 41 -2.13 -7.69 12.74
CA LYS A 41 -3.55 -7.63 13.12
C LYS A 41 -3.76 -7.40 14.63
N GLY A 42 -2.82 -7.83 15.46
CA GLY A 42 -2.89 -7.84 16.93
C GLY A 42 -2.41 -6.54 17.60
N ASP A 43 -1.91 -6.67 18.83
CA ASP A 43 -1.57 -5.58 19.75
C ASP A 43 -0.69 -4.50 19.09
N GLY A 44 -1.31 -3.36 18.80
CA GLY A 44 -0.67 -2.18 18.22
C GLY A 44 -0.66 -2.11 16.69
N GLY A 45 -1.03 -3.20 15.98
CA GLY A 45 -0.93 -3.32 14.52
C GLY A 45 -2.16 -2.85 13.75
N ALA A 46 -3.36 -3.32 14.11
CA ALA A 46 -4.65 -2.91 13.53
C ALA A 46 -4.67 -2.74 11.99
N ALA A 47 -3.85 -3.50 11.24
CA ALA A 47 -3.80 -3.41 9.79
C ALA A 47 -5.15 -3.82 9.19
N SER A 48 -5.58 -3.11 8.15
CA SER A 48 -6.83 -3.41 7.43
C SER A 48 -6.60 -3.92 6.02
N TRP A 49 -5.40 -3.72 5.48
CA TRP A 49 -5.03 -4.13 4.12
C TRP A 49 -3.61 -4.67 4.04
N VAL A 50 -3.30 -5.37 2.96
CA VAL A 50 -2.01 -6.01 2.70
C VAL A 50 -1.72 -6.01 1.20
N TYR A 51 -0.46 -5.86 0.83
CA TYR A 51 -0.01 -6.04 -0.56
C TYR A 51 1.30 -6.80 -0.59
N THR A 52 1.58 -7.45 -1.73
CA THR A 52 2.75 -8.35 -1.88
C THR A 52 3.59 -8.04 -3.11
N TRP A 53 3.53 -6.81 -3.63
CA TRP A 53 4.13 -6.43 -4.92
C TRP A 53 3.67 -7.29 -6.11
N GLN A 54 2.50 -7.93 -5.99
CA GLN A 54 1.95 -8.81 -7.02
C GLN A 54 0.50 -8.42 -7.31
N THR A 55 0.01 -8.83 -8.49
CA THR A 55 -1.39 -8.66 -8.87
C THR A 55 -2.31 -9.67 -8.19
N LEU A 56 -1.76 -10.80 -7.73
CA LEU A 56 -2.48 -11.87 -7.03
C LEU A 56 -1.87 -12.12 -5.65
N PRO A 57 -2.70 -12.47 -4.64
CA PRO A 57 -2.22 -12.73 -3.31
C PRO A 57 -1.45 -14.05 -3.23
N ALA A 58 -0.36 -14.05 -2.46
CA ALA A 58 0.29 -15.27 -2.01
C ALA A 58 -0.66 -16.12 -1.15
N ASP A 59 -0.50 -17.44 -1.17
CA ASP A 59 -1.40 -18.38 -0.47
C ASP A 59 -1.50 -18.09 1.04
N GLN A 60 -0.40 -17.64 1.63
CA GLN A 60 -0.28 -17.24 3.03
C GLN A 60 -1.25 -16.11 3.42
N ILE A 61 -1.60 -15.22 2.48
CA ILE A 61 -2.42 -14.03 2.73
C ILE A 61 -3.90 -14.29 2.49
N LYS A 62 -4.27 -15.29 1.68
CA LYS A 62 -5.66 -15.55 1.27
C LYS A 62 -6.63 -15.71 2.44
N ASN A 63 -6.16 -16.27 3.56
CA ASN A 63 -6.97 -16.50 4.76
C ASN A 63 -6.69 -15.52 5.90
N SER A 64 -5.93 -14.46 5.64
CA SER A 64 -5.55 -13.46 6.66
C SER A 64 -6.73 -12.61 7.12
N GLY A 65 -7.79 -12.48 6.32
CA GLY A 65 -8.92 -11.56 6.57
C GLY A 65 -8.57 -10.08 6.37
N LEU A 66 -7.38 -9.78 5.84
CA LEU A 66 -6.99 -8.45 5.39
C LEU A 66 -7.45 -8.23 3.94
N GLU A 67 -7.80 -6.99 3.58
CA GLU A 67 -8.04 -6.64 2.19
C GLU A 67 -6.73 -6.73 1.40
N PHE A 68 -6.69 -7.55 0.37
CA PHE A 68 -5.54 -7.59 -0.53
C PHE A 68 -5.62 -6.43 -1.53
N VAL A 69 -4.55 -5.62 -1.59
CA VAL A 69 -4.38 -4.53 -2.55
C VAL A 69 -3.38 -4.98 -3.62
N PRO A 70 -3.83 -5.25 -4.85
CA PRO A 70 -2.95 -5.67 -5.95
C PRO A 70 -1.99 -4.56 -6.37
N MET A 71 -0.80 -4.96 -6.82
CA MET A 71 0.18 -4.08 -7.44
C MET A 71 0.61 -4.64 -8.78
N GLN A 72 0.49 -3.83 -9.84
CA GLN A 72 1.11 -4.15 -11.12
C GLN A 72 2.57 -3.69 -11.06
N HIS A 73 3.47 -4.56 -10.57
CA HIS A 73 4.86 -4.20 -10.26
C HIS A 73 5.63 -3.67 -11.47
N ASP A 74 5.55 -4.36 -12.60
CA ASP A 74 6.23 -4.03 -13.85
C ASP A 74 5.34 -4.37 -15.06
N ARG A 75 5.91 -4.48 -16.26
CA ARG A 75 5.18 -4.77 -17.52
C ARG A 75 4.58 -6.18 -17.57
N THR A 76 5.11 -7.10 -16.78
CA THR A 76 4.79 -8.53 -16.82
C THR A 76 3.33 -8.74 -16.44
N GLY A 77 2.57 -9.41 -17.32
CA GLY A 77 1.17 -9.76 -17.06
C GLY A 77 0.21 -8.57 -17.02
N VAL A 78 0.61 -7.38 -17.49
CA VAL A 78 -0.26 -6.18 -17.49
C VAL A 78 -1.55 -6.38 -18.28
N ALA A 79 -1.52 -7.22 -19.33
CA ALA A 79 -2.72 -7.58 -20.10
C ALA A 79 -3.76 -8.35 -19.26
N ASP A 80 -3.33 -9.03 -18.20
CA ASP A 80 -4.19 -9.78 -17.29
C ASP A 80 -4.64 -8.93 -16.09
N LEU A 81 -4.22 -7.66 -15.99
CA LEU A 81 -4.50 -6.82 -14.83
C LEU A 81 -6.02 -6.72 -14.59
N ALA A 82 -6.79 -6.36 -15.61
CA ALA A 82 -8.23 -6.19 -15.47
C ALA A 82 -8.95 -7.47 -15.01
N SER A 83 -8.59 -8.63 -15.56
CA SER A 83 -9.19 -9.93 -15.19
C SER A 83 -8.78 -10.34 -13.78
N ASN A 84 -7.52 -10.11 -13.38
CA ASN A 84 -7.05 -10.37 -12.03
C ASN A 84 -7.80 -9.51 -10.99
N LEU A 85 -7.92 -8.19 -11.24
CA LEU A 85 -8.64 -7.29 -10.33
C LEU A 85 -10.12 -7.64 -10.21
N ALA A 86 -10.75 -8.02 -11.33
CA ALA A 86 -12.14 -8.47 -11.34
C ALA A 86 -12.32 -9.76 -10.53
N GLY A 87 -11.43 -10.75 -10.70
CA GLY A 87 -11.45 -12.02 -9.96
C GLY A 87 -11.25 -11.84 -8.45
N LEU A 88 -10.52 -10.79 -8.04
CA LEU A 88 -10.33 -10.42 -6.64
C LEU A 88 -11.45 -9.53 -6.09
N GLY A 89 -12.30 -8.96 -6.94
CA GLY A 89 -13.25 -7.91 -6.55
C GLY A 89 -12.57 -6.64 -6.01
N ALA A 90 -11.33 -6.38 -6.45
CA ALA A 90 -10.47 -5.32 -5.92
C ALA A 90 -11.11 -3.93 -6.03
N LYS A 91 -10.79 -3.05 -5.07
CA LYS A 91 -11.27 -1.64 -5.03
C LYS A 91 -10.17 -0.62 -5.30
N VAL A 92 -8.93 -1.07 -5.23
CA VAL A 92 -7.72 -0.26 -5.36
C VAL A 92 -6.69 -1.08 -6.11
N VAL A 93 -5.88 -0.43 -6.93
CA VAL A 93 -4.68 -1.02 -7.52
C VAL A 93 -3.50 -0.06 -7.33
N LEU A 94 -2.33 -0.61 -6.97
CA LEU A 94 -1.07 0.10 -6.95
C LEU A 94 -0.37 -0.01 -8.31
N GLY A 95 0.30 1.07 -8.69
CA GLY A 95 1.06 1.18 -9.93
C GLY A 95 2.40 0.47 -9.93
N PHE A 96 3.20 0.76 -10.97
CA PHE A 96 4.56 0.24 -11.12
C PHE A 96 5.47 0.57 -9.93
N ASN A 97 6.37 -0.37 -9.61
CA ASN A 97 7.31 -0.28 -8.49
C ASN A 97 8.66 0.27 -8.94
N GLU A 98 9.04 1.45 -8.44
CA GLU A 98 10.33 2.11 -8.72
C GLU A 98 10.71 2.09 -10.20
N PRO A 99 9.84 2.61 -11.10
CA PRO A 99 10.06 2.56 -12.54
C PRO A 99 11.31 3.31 -13.00
N GLU A 100 11.79 4.27 -12.22
CA GLU A 100 13.03 4.99 -12.52
C GLU A 100 14.29 4.13 -12.32
N ARG A 101 14.19 3.01 -11.60
CA ARG A 101 15.35 2.20 -11.21
C ARG A 101 15.58 1.03 -12.16
N ALA A 102 16.82 0.93 -12.65
CA ALA A 102 17.24 -0.13 -13.56
C ALA A 102 17.21 -1.54 -12.94
N ASP A 103 17.34 -1.63 -11.61
CA ASP A 103 17.30 -2.86 -10.82
C ASP A 103 15.90 -3.19 -10.29
N GLN A 104 14.88 -2.44 -10.71
CA GLN A 104 13.47 -2.62 -10.32
C GLN A 104 12.61 -2.78 -11.59
N SER A 105 11.46 -2.10 -11.71
CA SER A 105 10.60 -2.26 -12.88
C SER A 105 11.15 -1.60 -14.15
N ASN A 106 12.07 -0.63 -14.03
CA ASN A 106 12.83 -0.02 -15.12
C ASN A 106 11.94 0.40 -16.31
N ILE A 107 11.02 1.34 -16.07
CA ILE A 107 10.02 1.82 -17.03
C ILE A 107 10.24 3.29 -17.36
N PRO A 108 10.54 3.65 -18.62
CA PRO A 108 10.54 5.04 -19.07
C PRO A 108 9.17 5.69 -18.89
N VAL A 109 9.15 6.98 -18.57
CA VAL A 109 7.92 7.76 -18.33
C VAL A 109 6.90 7.59 -19.45
N ALA A 110 7.30 7.80 -20.71
CA ALA A 110 6.40 7.73 -21.86
C ALA A 110 5.73 6.36 -22.01
N GLU A 111 6.45 5.29 -21.68
CA GLU A 111 5.92 3.93 -21.73
C GLU A 111 4.93 3.70 -20.57
N ALA A 112 5.26 4.14 -19.36
CA ALA A 112 4.35 4.06 -18.22
C ALA A 112 3.04 4.83 -18.48
N VAL A 113 3.12 6.04 -19.05
CA VAL A 113 1.94 6.83 -19.43
C VAL A 113 1.04 6.06 -20.40
N GLN A 114 1.62 5.35 -21.38
CA GLN A 114 0.86 4.56 -22.32
C GLN A 114 0.15 3.38 -21.63
N PHE A 115 0.85 2.64 -20.76
CA PHE A 115 0.22 1.59 -19.96
C PHE A 115 -0.93 2.11 -19.09
N TYR A 116 -0.76 3.27 -18.48
CA TYR A 116 -1.82 3.86 -17.67
C TYR A 116 -3.05 4.23 -18.50
N LYS A 117 -2.86 4.85 -19.66
CA LYS A 117 -3.96 5.20 -20.56
C LYS A 117 -4.69 3.96 -21.08
N ASP A 118 -3.95 2.92 -21.49
CA ASP A 118 -4.52 1.76 -22.15
C ASP A 118 -5.09 0.72 -21.19
N THR A 119 -4.50 0.59 -19.99
CA THR A 119 -4.82 -0.51 -19.06
C THR A 119 -5.34 -0.03 -17.72
N PHE A 120 -4.76 1.01 -17.13
CA PHE A 120 -5.18 1.45 -15.79
C PHE A 120 -6.44 2.31 -15.85
N ALA A 121 -6.47 3.36 -16.67
CA ALA A 121 -7.59 4.30 -16.75
C ALA A 121 -8.95 3.61 -17.00
N PRO A 122 -9.06 2.58 -17.88
CA PRO A 122 -10.33 1.85 -18.04
C PRO A 122 -10.83 1.14 -16.77
N LEU A 123 -9.97 0.85 -15.79
CA LEU A 123 -10.38 0.24 -14.51
C LEU A 123 -11.32 1.15 -13.71
N LYS A 124 -11.29 2.47 -13.98
CA LYS A 124 -12.19 3.45 -13.39
C LYS A 124 -13.65 3.14 -13.69
N ASP A 125 -13.96 2.55 -14.85
CA ASP A 125 -15.32 2.16 -15.23
C ASP A 125 -15.89 1.07 -14.30
N SER A 126 -15.00 0.32 -13.64
CA SER A 126 -15.35 -0.67 -12.61
C SER A 126 -15.26 -0.11 -11.18
N GLY A 127 -15.04 1.20 -11.03
CA GLY A 127 -14.93 1.87 -9.73
C GLY A 127 -13.63 1.60 -8.98
N ILE A 128 -12.60 1.06 -9.65
CA ILE A 128 -11.29 0.81 -9.05
C ILE A 128 -10.53 2.14 -8.92
N ARG A 129 -9.95 2.41 -7.74
CA ARG A 129 -9.06 3.55 -7.54
C ARG A 129 -7.62 3.21 -7.96
N ILE A 130 -6.98 4.13 -8.66
CA ILE A 130 -5.66 3.91 -9.29
C ILE A 130 -4.59 4.68 -8.53
N GLY A 131 -3.58 3.98 -8.03
CA GLY A 131 -2.38 4.59 -7.50
C GLY A 131 -1.41 4.94 -8.63
N ALA A 132 -0.72 6.08 -8.51
CA ALA A 132 0.42 6.40 -9.36
C ALA A 132 1.57 5.37 -9.19
N PRO A 133 2.61 5.42 -10.02
CA PRO A 133 3.81 4.62 -9.80
C PRO A 133 4.48 4.97 -8.46
N ALA A 134 4.92 3.94 -7.74
CA ALA A 134 5.61 4.09 -6.45
C ALA A 134 7.12 4.27 -6.70
N VAL A 135 7.56 5.52 -6.87
CA VAL A 135 8.97 5.86 -7.08
C VAL A 135 9.80 5.77 -5.79
N SER A 136 11.11 5.59 -5.91
CA SER A 136 12.02 5.74 -4.76
C SER A 136 12.09 7.19 -4.28
N ALA A 137 12.61 7.39 -3.07
CA ALA A 137 12.81 8.73 -2.49
C ALA A 137 13.96 9.54 -3.11
N ALA A 138 14.72 8.93 -4.03
CA ALA A 138 15.85 9.58 -4.69
C ALA A 138 15.39 10.71 -5.62
N PRO A 139 16.25 11.72 -5.90
CA PRO A 139 15.93 12.82 -6.81
C PRO A 139 15.43 12.35 -8.19
N GLU A 140 15.98 11.24 -8.70
CA GLU A 140 15.57 10.63 -9.96
C GLU A 140 14.12 10.16 -9.92
N GLY A 141 13.68 9.55 -8.80
CA GLY A 141 12.30 9.13 -8.59
C GLY A 141 11.35 10.31 -8.53
N GLN A 142 11.74 11.37 -7.81
CA GLN A 142 10.95 12.60 -7.72
C GLN A 142 10.80 13.30 -9.08
N GLN A 143 11.84 13.31 -9.91
CA GLN A 143 11.74 13.86 -11.26
C GLN A 143 10.86 12.97 -12.15
N TRP A 144 11.07 11.66 -12.10
CA TRP A 144 10.31 10.69 -12.89
C TRP A 144 8.79 10.82 -12.65
N ILE A 145 8.36 10.91 -11.38
CA ILE A 145 6.93 11.01 -11.08
C ILE A 145 6.32 12.35 -11.49
N LYS A 146 7.08 13.45 -11.42
CA LYS A 146 6.62 14.76 -11.94
C LYS A 146 6.39 14.70 -13.44
N ASP A 147 7.36 14.15 -14.19
CA ASP A 147 7.25 14.01 -15.64
C ASP A 147 6.09 13.07 -16.03
N PHE A 148 5.90 12.00 -15.26
CA PHE A 148 4.77 11.08 -15.44
C PHE A 148 3.44 11.79 -15.22
N MET A 149 3.26 12.48 -14.10
CA MET A 149 2.00 13.16 -13.78
C MET A 149 1.69 14.28 -14.79
N ASP A 150 2.72 15.01 -15.25
CA ASP A 150 2.58 16.04 -16.30
C ASP A 150 2.13 15.44 -17.64
N GLN A 151 2.77 14.36 -18.10
CA GLN A 151 2.42 13.70 -19.36
C GLN A 151 1.11 12.92 -19.31
N CYS A 152 0.73 12.44 -18.11
CA CYS A 152 -0.53 11.75 -17.88
C CYS A 152 -1.71 12.71 -17.91
N GLY A 153 -1.62 13.81 -17.16
CA GLY A 153 -2.79 14.62 -16.81
C GLY A 153 -3.96 13.75 -16.33
N ASP A 154 -5.17 14.12 -16.70
CA ASP A 154 -6.38 13.37 -16.33
C ASP A 154 -6.52 12.02 -17.06
N ALA A 155 -5.79 11.81 -18.16
CA ALA A 155 -5.97 10.65 -19.02
C ALA A 155 -5.51 9.32 -18.39
N CYS A 156 -4.70 9.36 -17.35
CA CYS A 156 -4.23 8.16 -16.64
C CYS A 156 -5.13 7.75 -15.46
N GLY A 157 -6.10 8.57 -15.08
CA GLY A 157 -7.07 8.24 -14.02
C GLY A 157 -6.50 8.08 -12.62
N VAL A 158 -5.33 8.66 -12.32
CA VAL A 158 -4.65 8.55 -11.02
C VAL A 158 -5.47 9.21 -9.91
N ASP A 159 -5.73 8.46 -8.83
CA ASP A 159 -6.53 8.89 -7.69
C ASP A 159 -5.69 9.20 -6.43
N PHE A 160 -4.49 8.64 -6.32
CA PHE A 160 -3.61 8.81 -5.17
C PHE A 160 -2.16 8.51 -5.55
N VAL A 161 -1.22 8.97 -4.72
CA VAL A 161 0.22 8.81 -4.97
C VAL A 161 0.83 7.90 -3.90
N PRO A 162 1.26 6.67 -4.28
CA PRO A 162 2.09 5.81 -3.45
C PRO A 162 3.49 6.41 -3.24
N LEU A 163 4.05 6.30 -2.04
CA LEU A 163 5.40 6.75 -1.71
C LEU A 163 6.23 5.64 -1.10
N HIS A 164 7.48 5.58 -1.54
CA HIS A 164 8.56 4.94 -0.80
C HIS A 164 9.36 5.97 -0.02
N TRP A 165 9.69 5.67 1.24
CA TRP A 165 10.61 6.45 2.04
C TRP A 165 11.65 5.56 2.74
N TYR A 166 12.92 5.84 2.45
CA TYR A 166 14.06 5.19 3.09
C TYR A 166 15.03 6.29 3.54
N GLY A 167 14.93 6.69 4.80
CA GLY A 167 15.74 7.78 5.34
C GLY A 167 15.64 7.91 6.84
N ASP A 168 16.35 8.91 7.36
CA ASP A 168 16.44 9.19 8.79
C ASP A 168 15.49 10.33 9.17
N GLY A 169 14.96 10.29 10.39
CA GLY A 169 14.22 11.41 10.99
C GLY A 169 12.74 11.51 10.58
N ALA A 170 11.88 11.56 11.59
CA ALA A 170 10.44 11.71 11.39
C ALA A 170 10.05 13.03 10.69
N GLN A 171 10.79 14.11 10.96
CA GLN A 171 10.50 15.40 10.33
C GLN A 171 10.76 15.37 8.82
N TYR A 172 11.89 14.79 8.38
CA TYR A 172 12.19 14.66 6.95
C TYR A 172 11.16 13.81 6.22
N PHE A 173 10.66 12.75 6.85
CA PHE A 173 9.54 11.99 6.33
C PHE A 173 8.25 12.84 6.17
N LEU A 174 7.90 13.62 7.19
CA LEU A 174 6.71 14.49 7.15
C LEU A 174 6.84 15.58 6.08
N ASP A 175 8.03 16.17 5.95
CA ASP A 175 8.33 17.18 4.93
C ASP A 175 8.19 16.57 3.52
N TYR A 176 8.75 15.38 3.31
CA TYR A 176 8.65 14.63 2.06
C TYR A 176 7.20 14.31 1.68
N VAL A 177 6.39 13.81 2.63
CA VAL A 177 4.96 13.55 2.42
C VAL A 177 4.21 14.84 2.08
N THR A 178 4.53 15.94 2.78
CA THR A 178 3.89 17.24 2.57
C THR A 178 4.23 17.81 1.19
N GLU A 179 5.47 17.64 0.75
CA GLU A 179 5.95 18.10 -0.55
C GLU A 179 5.23 17.38 -1.71
N PHE A 180 5.15 16.04 -1.66
CA PHE A 180 4.40 15.27 -2.67
C PHE A 180 2.92 15.62 -2.72
N HIS A 181 2.30 15.80 -1.55
CA HIS A 181 0.92 16.28 -1.49
C HIS A 181 0.80 17.68 -2.10
N GLY A 182 1.78 18.55 -1.86
CA GLY A 182 1.83 19.90 -2.43
C GLY A 182 1.97 19.93 -3.96
N TRP A 183 2.71 18.99 -4.55
CA TRP A 183 2.88 18.92 -6.00
C TRP A 183 1.60 18.48 -6.74
N PHE A 184 0.87 17.51 -6.18
CA PHE A 184 -0.21 16.84 -6.93
C PHE A 184 -1.61 17.10 -6.36
N SER A 185 -1.71 17.61 -5.12
CA SER A 185 -3.00 17.77 -4.41
C SER A 185 -3.83 16.48 -4.35
N LEU A 186 -3.16 15.33 -4.35
CA LEU A 186 -3.77 14.00 -4.28
C LEU A 186 -3.48 13.34 -2.92
N PRO A 187 -4.37 12.45 -2.44
CA PRO A 187 -4.09 11.62 -1.27
C PRO A 187 -2.77 10.87 -1.40
N ILE A 188 -2.03 10.80 -0.30
CA ILE A 188 -0.75 10.09 -0.22
C ILE A 188 -0.94 8.74 0.47
N TRP A 189 -0.41 7.66 -0.14
CA TRP A 189 -0.31 6.34 0.47
C TRP A 189 1.16 5.99 0.67
N VAL A 190 1.56 5.70 1.91
CA VAL A 190 2.95 5.29 2.17
C VAL A 190 3.00 3.77 2.05
N THR A 191 3.42 3.28 0.89
CA THR A 191 3.39 1.86 0.54
C THR A 191 4.67 1.14 0.95
N GLY A 192 5.80 1.86 1.02
CA GLY A 192 7.05 1.35 1.58
C GLY A 192 7.69 2.41 2.49
N ALA A 193 7.99 2.05 3.74
CA ALA A 193 8.73 2.94 4.63
C ALA A 193 9.69 2.14 5.50
N HIS A 194 10.95 2.58 5.55
CA HIS A 194 11.90 2.13 6.55
C HIS A 194 12.60 3.37 7.13
N LEU A 195 12.24 3.70 8.37
CA LEU A 195 12.97 4.69 9.16
C LEU A 195 14.22 4.01 9.71
N ARG A 196 15.40 4.47 9.29
CA ARG A 196 16.63 4.04 9.93
C ARG A 196 16.77 4.76 11.28
N PRO A 197 17.21 4.08 12.35
CA PRO A 197 17.52 4.75 13.60
C PRO A 197 18.64 5.74 13.37
N VAL A 198 18.51 6.95 13.91
CA VAL A 198 19.62 7.91 13.97
C VAL A 198 20.71 7.25 14.82
N SER A 199 21.78 6.75 14.22
CA SER A 199 22.96 6.35 14.98
C SER A 199 23.52 7.64 15.60
N ASN A 200 23.52 7.72 16.93
CA ASN A 200 24.12 8.83 17.66
C ASN A 200 25.52 9.13 17.10
N LEU A 201 25.77 10.43 16.86
CA LEU A 201 27.10 11.00 16.65
C LEU A 201 28.06 10.60 17.78
#